data_AF-A0A4U7CN12-F1
#
_entry.id   AF-A0A4U7CN12-F1
#
_cell.length_a   1.000
_cell.length_b   1.000
_cell.length_c   1.000
_cell.angle_alpha   90.00
_cell.angle_beta   90.00
_cell.angle_gamma   90.00
#
_symmetry.space_group_name_H-M   'P 1'
#
loop_
_entity.id
_entity.type
_entity.pdbx_description
1 polymer ?
#
loop_
_entity_poly.entity_id
_entity_poly.type
_entity_poly.pdbx_seq_one_letter_code
_entity_poly.pdbx_strand_id
1 'polypeptide(L)'
;MSAESVADRDALADRTAFQRDLLWALSHENARKGKALKTYIADYYGEEINHSRLYQNLDTLVECDLVAQKARDRRTNEYSLTEAARRALEARRAWQVRGETA
;
A
#
# COMPACT_ATOMS: atom_id res chain seq x y z
N MET A 1 16.20 -16.98 13.34
CA MET A 1 15.16 -16.64 12.36
C MET A 1 14.05 -15.97 13.14
N SER A 2 14.11 -14.64 13.27
CA SER A 2 13.26 -13.87 14.17
C SER A 2 11.80 -13.90 13.72
N ALA A 3 10.89 -14.10 14.67
CA ALA A 3 9.43 -14.17 14.46
C ALA A 3 8.85 -12.93 13.75
N GLU A 4 9.57 -11.80 13.76
CA GLU A 4 9.22 -10.58 13.02
C GLU A 4 9.10 -10.80 11.49
N SER A 5 9.78 -11.79 10.89
CA SER A 5 9.79 -11.94 9.41
C SER A 5 8.57 -12.67 8.81
N VAL A 6 7.79 -13.39 9.62
CA VAL A 6 6.62 -14.15 9.14
C VAL A 6 5.37 -13.28 9.21
N ALA A 7 5.15 -12.60 10.33
CA ALA A 7 4.05 -11.65 10.50
C ALA A 7 4.09 -10.52 9.46
N ASP A 8 5.29 -9.96 9.19
CA ASP A 8 5.46 -8.93 8.16
C ASP A 8 5.21 -9.48 6.74
N ARG A 9 5.46 -10.78 6.49
CA ARG A 9 5.17 -11.41 5.19
C ARG A 9 3.67 -11.64 5.00
N ASP A 10 3.01 -12.15 6.03
CA ASP A 10 1.59 -12.49 6.00
C ASP A 10 0.72 -11.22 5.87
N ALA A 11 1.17 -10.12 6.48
CA ALA A 11 0.52 -8.82 6.39
C ALA A 11 0.30 -8.33 4.95
N LEU A 12 1.20 -8.67 4.01
CA LEU A 12 1.04 -8.38 2.58
C LEU A 12 0.44 -9.53 1.78
N ALA A 13 0.61 -10.78 2.21
CA ALA A 13 0.09 -11.96 1.51
C ALA A 13 -1.45 -11.99 1.49
N ASP A 14 -2.09 -11.57 2.58
CA ASP A 14 -3.54 -11.51 2.73
C ASP A 14 -4.18 -10.27 2.08
N ARG A 15 -3.38 -9.43 1.38
CA ARG A 15 -3.87 -8.23 0.69
C ARG A 15 -4.18 -8.53 -0.77
N THR A 16 -5.26 -7.93 -1.26
CA THR A 16 -5.62 -8.03 -2.68
C THR A 16 -4.52 -7.44 -3.56
N ALA A 17 -4.49 -7.80 -4.84
CA ALA A 17 -3.56 -7.19 -5.80
C ALA A 17 -3.67 -5.65 -5.79
N PHE A 18 -4.90 -5.14 -5.81
CA PHE A 18 -5.16 -3.70 -5.78
C PHE A 18 -4.64 -3.02 -4.49
N GLN A 19 -4.82 -3.65 -3.33
CA GLN A 19 -4.27 -3.14 -2.07
C GLN A 19 -2.74 -3.12 -2.08
N ARG A 20 -2.10 -4.16 -2.61
CA ARG A 20 -0.64 -4.22 -2.73
C ARG A 20 -0.11 -3.16 -3.70
N ASP A 21 -0.84 -2.88 -4.77
CA ASP A 21 -0.46 -1.81 -5.71
C ASP A 21 -0.62 -0.42 -5.11
N LEU A 22 -1.61 -0.20 -4.23
CA LEU A 22 -1.71 1.04 -3.45
C LEU A 22 -0.52 1.19 -2.49
N LEU A 23 -0.14 0.12 -1.79
CA LEU A 23 1.04 0.11 -0.92
C LEU A 23 2.32 0.34 -1.71
N TRP A 24 2.43 -0.28 -2.89
CA TRP A 24 3.50 0.04 -3.84
C TRP A 24 3.44 1.53 -4.11
N ALA A 25 2.41 2.06 -4.75
CA ALA A 25 2.32 3.46 -5.16
C ALA A 25 2.68 4.47 -4.05
N LEU A 26 2.34 4.18 -2.78
CA LEU A 26 2.70 4.98 -1.61
C LEU A 26 4.17 4.83 -1.15
N SER A 27 4.90 3.79 -1.57
CA SER A 27 6.34 3.63 -1.32
C SER A 27 7.23 4.51 -2.21
N HIS A 28 6.74 5.02 -3.34
CA HIS A 28 7.52 5.93 -4.21
C HIS A 28 7.73 7.31 -3.60
N GLU A 29 6.83 7.76 -2.71
CA GLU A 29 6.83 9.09 -2.13
C GLU A 29 6.38 9.02 -0.68
N ASN A 30 7.07 9.71 0.23
CA ASN A 30 6.79 9.64 1.67
C ASN A 30 5.31 9.88 2.06
N ALA A 31 4.58 10.72 1.31
CA ALA A 31 3.14 10.89 1.46
C ALA A 31 2.49 11.35 0.15
N ARG A 32 1.29 10.85 -0.16
CA ARG A 32 0.50 11.27 -1.33
C ARG A 32 -0.90 11.72 -0.93
N LYS A 33 -1.40 12.77 -1.60
CA LYS A 33 -2.83 13.12 -1.54
C LYS A 33 -3.64 12.03 -2.22
N GLY A 34 -4.82 11.70 -1.67
CA GLY A 34 -5.70 10.68 -2.25
C GLY A 34 -6.02 10.91 -3.74
N LYS A 35 -6.18 12.18 -4.16
CA LYS A 35 -6.40 12.53 -5.58
C LYS A 35 -5.19 12.21 -6.48
N ALA A 36 -3.98 12.49 -6.00
CA ALA A 36 -2.75 12.19 -6.76
C ALA A 36 -2.52 10.68 -6.87
N LEU A 37 -2.80 9.95 -5.77
CA LEU A 37 -2.77 8.49 -5.77
C LEU A 37 -3.79 7.89 -6.74
N LYS A 38 -5.02 8.43 -6.79
CA LYS A 38 -6.05 8.03 -7.76
C LYS A 38 -5.53 8.15 -9.20
N THR A 39 -4.96 9.31 -9.54
CA THR A 39 -4.44 9.56 -10.90
C THR A 39 -3.32 8.59 -11.25
N TYR A 40 -2.37 8.37 -10.33
CA TYR A 40 -1.26 7.44 -10.55
C TYR A 40 -1.74 6.00 -10.79
N ILE A 41 -2.68 5.52 -9.98
CA ILE A 41 -3.21 4.16 -10.13
C ILE A 41 -4.06 4.04 -11.40
N ALA A 42 -4.86 5.05 -11.73
CA ALA A 42 -5.64 5.06 -12.98
C ALA A 42 -4.75 4.98 -14.22
N ASP A 43 -3.64 5.72 -14.21
CA ASP A 43 -2.62 5.66 -15.26
C ASP A 43 -2.00 4.26 -15.37
N TYR A 44 -1.60 3.66 -14.23
CA TYR A 44 -1.03 2.32 -14.19
C TYR A 44 -1.98 1.22 -14.72
N TYR A 45 -3.27 1.30 -14.36
CA TYR A 45 -4.27 0.34 -14.83
C TYR A 45 -4.81 0.65 -16.23
N GLY A 46 -4.49 1.83 -16.80
CA GLY A 46 -5.02 2.27 -18.09
C GLY A 46 -6.53 2.51 -18.11
N GLU A 47 -7.15 2.68 -16.94
CA GLU A 47 -8.61 2.84 -16.79
C GLU A 47 -8.98 3.80 -15.67
N GLU A 48 -10.20 4.33 -15.72
CA GLU A 48 -10.71 5.13 -14.62
C GLU A 48 -11.00 4.26 -13.39
N ILE A 49 -10.34 4.60 -12.27
CA ILE A 49 -10.60 3.95 -10.99
C ILE A 49 -11.83 4.57 -10.33
N ASN A 50 -12.78 3.71 -9.92
CA ASN A 50 -13.92 4.13 -9.12
C ASN A 50 -13.47 4.75 -7.77
N HIS A 51 -14.06 5.89 -7.40
CA HIS A 51 -13.72 6.60 -6.17
C HIS A 51 -13.93 5.73 -4.93
N SER A 52 -15.11 5.12 -4.78
CA SER A 52 -15.42 4.24 -3.65
C SER A 52 -14.47 3.06 -3.56
N ARG A 53 -14.08 2.45 -4.69
CA ARG A 53 -13.08 1.36 -4.71
C ARG A 53 -11.74 1.82 -4.13
N LEU A 54 -11.25 2.99 -4.51
CA LEU A 54 -9.98 3.51 -3.99
C LEU A 54 -10.06 3.73 -2.48
N TYR A 55 -11.06 4.48 -2.02
CA TYR A 55 -11.14 4.90 -0.62
C TYR A 55 -11.48 3.74 0.32
N GLN A 56 -12.36 2.80 -0.06
CA GLN A 56 -12.61 1.60 0.74
C GLN A 56 -11.34 0.77 0.93
N ASN A 57 -10.50 0.64 -0.10
CA ASN A 57 -9.23 -0.07 0.04
C ASN A 57 -8.22 0.70 0.90
N LEU A 58 -8.19 2.04 0.82
CA LEU A 58 -7.36 2.85 1.70
C LEU A 58 -7.82 2.73 3.16
N ASP A 59 -9.13 2.73 3.42
CA ASP A 59 -9.69 2.58 4.75
C ASP A 59 -9.33 1.22 5.34
N THR A 60 -9.48 0.13 4.57
CA THR A 60 -9.02 -1.20 5.00
C THR A 60 -7.52 -1.23 5.30
N LEU A 61 -6.69 -0.57 4.48
CA LEU A 61 -5.24 -0.50 4.72
C LEU A 61 -4.88 0.33 5.96
N VAL A 62 -5.69 1.33 6.30
CA VAL A 62 -5.57 2.10 7.55
C VAL A 62 -5.97 1.24 8.74
N GLU A 63 -7.07 0.49 8.64
CA GLU A 63 -7.52 -0.46 9.69
C GLU A 63 -6.49 -1.55 9.96
N CYS A 64 -5.73 -1.98 8.94
CA CYS A 64 -4.65 -2.95 9.06
C CYS A 64 -3.32 -2.34 9.53
N ASP A 65 -3.26 -1.05 9.88
CA ASP A 65 -2.02 -0.33 10.24
C ASP A 65 -0.92 -0.38 9.16
N LEU A 66 -1.31 -0.50 7.89
CA LEU A 66 -0.38 -0.48 6.75
C LEU A 66 -0.27 0.90 6.11
N VAL A 67 -1.31 1.73 6.27
CA VAL A 67 -1.34 3.10 5.78
C VAL A 67 -1.72 4.03 6.93
N ALA A 68 -0.95 5.09 7.11
CA ALA A 68 -1.35 6.19 7.97
C ALA A 68 -2.12 7.22 7.15
N GLN A 69 -3.23 7.71 7.70
CA GLN A 69 -4.00 8.83 7.16
C GLN A 69 -3.77 10.07 8.01
N LYS A 70 -3.42 11.18 7.36
CA LYS A 70 -3.34 12.50 7.98
C LYS A 70 -4.32 13.46 7.32
N ALA A 71 -5.24 14.00 8.10
CA ALA A 71 -6.12 15.07 7.64
C ALA A 71 -5.29 16.35 7.42
N ARG A 72 -5.26 16.85 6.19
CA ARG A 72 -4.62 18.14 5.86
C ARG A 72 -5.62 19.29 5.97
N ASP A 73 -6.87 19.04 5.58
CA ASP A 73 -8.01 19.94 5.74
C ASP A 73 -9.32 19.11 5.79
N ARG A 74 -10.49 19.76 5.81
CA ARG A 74 -11.80 19.09 5.89
C ARG A 74 -12.14 18.14 4.73
N ARG A 75 -11.39 18.19 3.62
CA ARG A 75 -11.67 17.45 2.38
C ARG A 75 -10.45 16.74 1.79
N THR A 76 -9.24 17.07 2.25
CA THR A 76 -7.98 16.52 1.73
C THR A 76 -7.28 15.68 2.79
N ASN A 77 -7.22 14.37 2.53
CA ASN A 77 -6.40 13.43 3.28
C ASN A 77 -5.09 13.16 2.54
N GLU A 78 -4.01 13.08 3.31
CA GLU A 78 -2.72 12.55 2.87
C GLU A 78 -2.53 11.15 3.44
N TYR A 79 -1.99 10.26 2.60
CA TYR A 79 -1.76 8.85 2.92
C TYR A 79 -0.26 8.57 2.80
N SER A 80 0.26 7.82 3.76
CA SER A 80 1.67 7.42 3.80
C SER A 80 1.80 6.00 4.34
N LEU A 81 2.86 5.30 3.97
CA LEU A 81 3.15 3.99 4.57
C LEU A 81 3.52 4.12 6.05
N THR A 82 3.07 3.16 6.84
CA THR A 82 3.61 2.91 8.18
C THR A 82 4.96 2.19 8.08
N GLU A 83 5.72 2.16 9.16
CA GLU A 83 6.95 1.36 9.22
C GLU A 83 6.68 -0.14 9.03
N ALA A 84 5.54 -0.63 9.53
CA ALA A 84 5.11 -2.01 9.33
C ALA A 84 4.92 -2.33 7.84
N ALA A 85 4.23 -1.45 7.10
CA ALA A 85 4.07 -1.64 5.66
C ALA A 85 5.38 -1.57 4.88
N ARG A 86 6.31 -0.69 5.28
CA ARG A 86 7.65 -0.62 4.66
C ARG A 86 8.40 -1.95 4.79
N ARG A 87 8.48 -2.50 6.01
CA ARG A 87 9.11 -3.81 6.26
C ARG A 87 8.41 -4.94 5.51
N ALA A 88 7.08 -4.93 5.50
CA ALA A 88 6.28 -5.94 4.81
C ALA A 88 6.51 -5.90 3.28
N LEU A 89 6.64 -4.72 2.68
CA LEU A 89 7.02 -4.55 1.26
C LEU A 89 8.43 -5.05 0.97
N GLU A 90 9.40 -4.77 1.84
CA GLU A 90 10.77 -5.28 1.72
C GLU A 90 10.82 -6.81 1.80
N ALA A 91 10.10 -7.40 2.77
CA ALA A 91 9.98 -8.83 2.94
C ALA A 91 9.35 -9.49 1.70
N ARG A 92 8.34 -8.84 1.10
CA ARG A 92 7.70 -9.27 -0.15
C ARG A 92 8.68 -9.23 -1.32
N ARG A 93 9.43 -8.14 -1.49
CA ARG A 93 10.46 -8.03 -2.55
C ARG A 93 11.52 -9.11 -2.42
N ALA A 94 12.03 -9.33 -1.21
CA ALA A 94 13.00 -10.39 -0.95
C ALA A 94 12.45 -11.79 -1.25
N TRP A 95 11.15 -12.03 -1.04
CA TRP A 95 10.50 -13.27 -1.44
C TRP A 95 10.42 -13.44 -2.96
N GLN A 96 10.11 -12.38 -3.72
CA GLN A 96 10.04 -12.43 -5.19
C GLN A 96 11.40 -12.77 -5.81
N VAL A 97 12.47 -12.09 -5.37
CA VAL A 97 13.83 -12.32 -5.88
C VAL A 97 14.30 -13.76 -5.63
N ARG A 98 13.98 -14.33 -4.45
CA ARG A 98 14.31 -15.73 -4.14
C ARG A 98 13.60 -16.74 -5.04
N GLY A 99 12.42 -16.41 -5.54
CA GLY A 99 11.65 -17.26 -6.47
C GLY A 99 12.15 -17.19 -7.92
N GLU A 100 12.89 -16.15 -8.29
CA GLU A 100 13.46 -15.99 -9.63
C GLU A 100 14.83 -16.67 -9.79
N THR A 101 15.51 -16.99 -8.68
CA THR A 101 16.81 -17.69 -8.65
C THR A 101 16.70 -19.21 -8.46
N ALA A 102 15.49 -19.77 -8.51
CA ALA A 102 15.20 -21.19 -8.28
C ALA A 102 14.84 -21.93 -9.58
#